data_AF-A0AAN6RPI8-F1
#
_entry.id   AF-A0AAN6RPI8-F1
#
_cell.length_a   1.000
_cell.length_b   1.000
_cell.length_c   1.000
_cell.angle_alpha   90.00
_cell.angle_beta   90.00
_cell.angle_gamma   90.00
#
_symmetry.space_group_name_H-M   'P 1'
#
loop_
_entity.id
_entity.type
_entity.pdbx_description
1 polymer ?
#
loop_
_entity_poly.entity_id
_entity_poly.type
_entity_poly.pdbx_seq_one_letter_code
_entity_poly.pdbx_strand_id
1 'polypeptide(L)'
;MAPRKPTTTTTRNRKDASAKRAREPDASILDGNPKRQRTAAQAQFHAHHTHAATATLVPPPTLPSQGQSQPAAQRPGSTAPILNHPPLQHLNVYVMGANSGAELGLGPSVKSGNVRLLHRNPYLSGPAGVVQISLGAMHGVALTADNRILTWGVNDHGALGRDTAWEPNLVDADTNDDSDGDDEDEDDGDELNPRESTPTQVDMSAVPPDTVFTQVAAADNATFVLTNTGRVYGWGTFRSEDGKLTFSPTVRVQSRPALIIPVKDVVKICCGSNHVMALTAHGFIYTWGRGTDGQLGRRFSSRVVNWAKEGLVPRKVASLKNIVDIGSGSNHSFAIERSGLVYGWGFNNAGQIGVVDNAGEYESAYDFALTVAVPSLVKSLLGFPRIKQITGGNFHTIAITEDGTCLAWGRLYSYATGLSIDNLPPQFVVLDSRGKPSFLRVPTPVDGFSPAFVAAASEHSLAVTTDQKVFTWGLNLTKQIGHKGEEVKVATPITHVRHPALVNTRLVWAGAGAQYSMLAEHSFAALQPQR
;
A
#
# COMPACT_ATOMS: atom_id res chain seq x y z
N MET A 1 -72.82 -36.29 -7.64
CA MET A 1 -73.30 -37.45 -6.84
C MET A 1 -72.47 -37.52 -5.55
N ALA A 2 -73.11 -37.83 -4.42
CA ALA A 2 -72.47 -38.14 -3.13
C ALA A 2 -72.26 -39.68 -3.03
N PRO A 3 -71.70 -40.29 -1.95
CA PRO A 3 -71.34 -39.78 -0.62
C PRO A 3 -69.85 -40.05 -0.26
N ARG A 4 -69.33 -40.10 0.99
CA ARG A 4 -69.90 -40.11 2.36
C ARG A 4 -68.95 -39.44 3.40
N LYS A 5 -69.31 -39.55 4.67
CA LYS A 5 -68.63 -39.17 5.95
C LYS A 5 -68.76 -40.41 6.90
N PRO A 6 -68.24 -40.50 8.16
CA PRO A 6 -68.05 -39.40 9.11
C PRO A 6 -66.92 -39.43 10.19
N THR A 7 -66.71 -38.24 10.77
CA THR A 7 -66.28 -37.80 12.13
C THR A 7 -65.99 -38.82 13.25
N THR A 8 -65.09 -38.51 14.21
CA THR A 8 -65.45 -37.75 15.44
C THR A 8 -64.43 -36.71 15.97
N THR A 9 -64.97 -35.65 16.60
CA THR A 9 -64.29 -34.55 17.34
C THR A 9 -64.26 -34.87 18.86
N THR A 10 -63.51 -34.19 19.74
CA THR A 10 -63.81 -32.94 20.54
C THR A 10 -62.65 -32.69 21.53
N THR A 11 -62.34 -31.54 22.19
CA THR A 11 -63.02 -30.24 22.49
C THR A 11 -61.94 -29.19 22.84
N ARG A 12 -61.84 -28.03 22.15
CA ARG A 12 -62.20 -26.65 22.58
C ARG A 12 -61.79 -26.13 23.98
N ASN A 13 -61.10 -24.97 24.01
CA ASN A 13 -61.75 -23.69 24.35
C ASN A 13 -61.03 -22.43 23.79
N ARG A 14 -61.74 -21.29 23.76
CA ARG A 14 -61.34 -19.94 23.26
C ARG A 14 -60.90 -19.04 24.46
N LYS A 15 -60.44 -17.77 24.36
CA LYS A 15 -60.79 -16.65 23.45
C LYS A 15 -59.86 -15.41 23.63
N ASP A 16 -59.75 -14.57 22.58
CA ASP A 16 -59.41 -13.12 22.42
C ASP A 16 -58.98 -12.29 23.68
N ALA A 17 -58.07 -11.28 23.67
CA ALA A 17 -58.08 -10.08 22.79
C ALA A 17 -56.86 -9.10 22.94
N SER A 18 -56.48 -8.47 21.82
CA SER A 18 -56.03 -7.07 21.58
C SER A 18 -55.15 -6.23 22.57
N ALA A 19 -53.95 -5.88 22.08
CA ALA A 19 -53.51 -4.50 21.70
C ALA A 19 -52.65 -3.57 22.61
N LYS A 20 -51.73 -2.88 21.89
CA LYS A 20 -51.08 -1.55 22.06
C LYS A 20 -49.71 -1.39 22.76
N ARG A 21 -48.80 -0.79 21.98
CA ARG A 21 -47.51 -0.13 22.30
C ARG A 21 -47.64 0.95 23.39
N ALA A 22 -46.56 1.24 24.12
CA ALA A 22 -45.78 2.50 23.96
C ALA A 22 -44.51 2.60 24.85
N ARG A 23 -43.42 3.06 24.22
CA ARG A 23 -42.32 3.95 24.69
C ARG A 23 -41.47 3.65 25.95
N GLU A 24 -40.19 3.93 25.78
CA GLU A 24 -39.14 4.14 26.79
C GLU A 24 -39.37 5.45 27.59
N PRO A 25 -38.54 5.75 28.61
CA PRO A 25 -37.36 6.58 28.31
C PRO A 25 -36.06 6.19 29.04
N ASP A 26 -35.00 6.90 28.64
CA ASP A 26 -33.58 6.79 29.01
C ASP A 26 -33.20 7.60 30.28
N ALA A 27 -31.90 7.61 30.63
CA ALA A 27 -31.13 8.59 31.42
C ALA A 27 -30.62 8.23 32.86
N SER A 28 -29.38 7.69 32.88
CA SER A 28 -28.17 8.40 33.37
C SER A 28 -27.82 8.59 34.89
N ILE A 29 -26.60 8.12 35.24
CA ILE A 29 -25.57 8.57 36.24
C ILE A 29 -25.86 8.64 37.76
N LEU A 30 -25.10 7.87 38.59
CA LEU A 30 -24.00 8.37 39.48
C LEU A 30 -23.39 7.32 40.44
N ASP A 31 -22.05 7.38 40.54
CA ASP A 31 -21.09 7.02 41.61
C ASP A 31 -21.18 5.77 42.51
N GLY A 32 -20.01 5.12 42.69
CA GLY A 32 -19.83 4.00 43.64
C GLY A 32 -18.44 3.36 43.65
N ASN A 33 -17.39 4.11 44.03
CA ASN A 33 -16.01 3.59 44.15
C ASN A 33 -15.80 2.80 45.47
N PRO A 34 -15.11 1.64 45.44
CA PRO A 34 -14.23 1.32 46.56
C PRO A 34 -12.80 0.90 46.14
N LYS A 35 -11.82 1.59 46.74
CA LYS A 35 -10.39 1.27 46.71
C LYS A 35 -10.14 -0.17 47.18
N ARG A 36 -9.27 -0.93 46.49
CA ARG A 36 -8.57 -2.07 47.09
C ARG A 36 -7.07 -2.05 46.83
N GLN A 37 -6.33 -2.38 47.88
CA GLN A 37 -4.91 -2.10 48.10
C GLN A 37 -3.97 -2.74 47.07
N ARG A 38 -2.92 -1.99 46.71
CA ARG A 38 -1.67 -2.57 46.21
C ARG A 38 -0.95 -3.27 47.37
N THR A 39 -0.52 -4.52 47.16
CA THR A 39 0.53 -5.16 47.97
C THR A 39 1.65 -5.59 47.04
N ALA A 40 2.85 -5.09 47.30
CA ALA A 40 4.06 -5.52 46.60
C ALA A 40 4.67 -6.70 47.36
N ALA A 41 4.95 -7.80 46.67
CA ALA A 41 5.70 -8.92 47.22
C ALA A 41 7.11 -8.91 46.62
N GLN A 42 8.09 -8.45 47.41
CA GLN A 42 9.50 -8.66 47.12
C GLN A 42 9.88 -10.08 47.55
N ALA A 43 10.43 -10.88 46.63
CA ALA A 43 11.01 -12.16 46.96
C ALA A 43 12.53 -12.00 47.17
N GLN A 44 12.95 -11.91 48.43
CA GLN A 44 14.35 -12.10 48.81
C GLN A 44 14.65 -13.61 48.85
N PHE A 45 15.76 -14.03 48.25
CA PHE A 45 16.31 -15.38 48.49
C PHE A 45 17.46 -15.29 49.49
N HIS A 46 17.32 -15.96 50.63
CA HIS A 46 18.38 -16.11 51.61
C HIS A 46 19.42 -17.15 51.14
N ALA A 47 20.69 -16.84 51.37
CA ALA A 47 21.78 -17.79 51.24
C ALA A 47 21.81 -18.73 52.46
N HIS A 48 22.11 -20.01 52.23
CA HIS A 48 22.58 -20.92 53.28
C HIS A 48 23.87 -21.61 52.86
N HIS A 49 24.93 -21.37 53.62
CA HIS A 49 26.15 -22.16 53.59
C HIS A 49 25.95 -23.49 54.33
N THR A 50 26.48 -24.58 53.78
CA THR A 50 26.89 -25.76 54.56
C THR A 50 28.27 -26.22 54.08
N HIS A 51 29.07 -26.75 54.99
CA HIS A 51 30.50 -27.00 54.78
C HIS A 51 30.81 -28.35 54.11
N ALA A 52 32.00 -28.42 53.52
CA ALA A 52 32.48 -29.52 52.68
C ALA A 52 33.25 -30.61 53.45
N ALA A 53 33.42 -31.78 52.81
CA ALA A 53 34.46 -32.75 53.13
C ALA A 53 35.09 -33.35 51.84
N THR A 54 36.26 -32.81 51.49
CA THR A 54 37.40 -33.43 50.76
C THR A 54 37.17 -34.57 49.75
N ALA A 55 37.51 -34.27 48.48
CA ALA A 55 38.16 -35.21 47.56
C ALA A 55 39.35 -34.49 46.87
N THR A 56 40.44 -35.22 46.60
CA THR A 56 41.74 -34.67 46.18
C THR A 56 41.81 -34.23 44.71
N LEU A 57 42.52 -33.13 44.46
CA LEU A 57 42.64 -32.45 43.16
C LEU A 57 43.78 -33.00 42.27
N VAL A 58 43.54 -33.03 40.96
CA VAL A 58 44.57 -33.13 39.90
C VAL A 58 44.50 -31.83 39.07
N PRO A 59 45.63 -31.17 38.76
CA PRO A 59 45.61 -29.86 38.09
C PRO A 59 45.33 -29.97 36.56
N PRO A 60 44.53 -29.07 35.98
CA PRO A 60 44.42 -28.92 34.52
C PRO A 60 45.66 -28.19 33.93
N PRO A 61 45.99 -28.42 32.66
CA PRO A 61 47.23 -27.92 32.05
C PRO A 61 47.21 -26.41 31.78
N THR A 62 48.39 -25.80 31.87
CA THR A 62 48.64 -24.36 31.63
C THR A 62 48.56 -23.99 30.15
N LEU A 63 47.78 -22.95 29.84
CA LEU A 63 47.83 -22.26 28.55
C LEU A 63 49.04 -21.29 28.51
N PRO A 64 49.81 -21.22 27.41
CA PRO A 64 50.98 -20.37 27.32
C PRO A 64 50.64 -18.87 27.26
N SER A 65 51.57 -18.05 27.75
CA SER A 65 51.43 -16.61 27.95
C SER A 65 51.48 -15.78 26.66
N GLN A 66 50.93 -14.55 26.75
CA GLN A 66 50.74 -13.61 25.66
C GLN A 66 52.05 -13.22 24.95
N GLY A 67 52.18 -13.58 23.68
CA GLY A 67 52.99 -12.81 22.74
C GLY A 67 52.21 -11.58 22.28
N GLN A 68 52.84 -10.41 22.23
CA GLN A 68 52.22 -9.18 21.73
C GLN A 68 51.90 -9.35 20.23
N SER A 69 50.62 -9.54 19.90
CA SER A 69 50.17 -9.51 18.51
C SER A 69 50.30 -8.09 17.96
N GLN A 70 51.12 -7.91 16.93
CA GLN A 70 51.11 -6.69 16.12
C GLN A 70 49.67 -6.38 15.67
N PRO A 71 49.26 -5.10 15.59
CA PRO A 71 47.94 -4.76 15.07
C PRO A 71 47.80 -5.31 13.66
N ALA A 72 46.83 -6.21 13.46
CA ALA A 72 46.55 -6.76 12.16
C ALA A 72 46.27 -5.61 11.19
N ALA A 73 47.08 -5.49 10.13
CA ALA A 73 46.88 -4.47 9.12
C ALA A 73 45.44 -4.58 8.60
N GLN A 74 44.68 -3.49 8.73
CA GLN A 74 43.34 -3.42 8.17
C GLN A 74 43.45 -3.70 6.67
N ARG A 75 42.84 -4.79 6.21
CA ARG A 75 42.66 -5.00 4.77
C ARG A 75 41.94 -3.76 4.21
N PRO A 76 42.40 -3.19 3.08
CA PRO A 76 41.69 -2.09 2.43
C PRO A 76 40.21 -2.44 2.30
N GLY A 77 39.35 -1.49 2.67
CA GLY A 77 37.94 -1.76 2.91
C GLY A 77 37.28 -2.45 1.72
N SER A 78 36.75 -3.65 1.95
CA SER A 78 35.83 -4.31 1.02
C SER A 78 34.55 -3.47 0.95
N THR A 79 34.52 -2.49 0.05
CA THR A 79 33.31 -1.75 -0.30
C THR A 79 32.20 -2.76 -0.61
N ALA A 80 31.05 -2.64 0.06
CA ALA A 80 29.93 -3.55 -0.16
C ALA A 80 29.55 -3.56 -1.66
N PRO A 81 29.20 -4.72 -2.24
CA PRO A 81 28.90 -4.81 -3.66
C PRO A 81 27.73 -3.89 -4.02
N ILE A 82 27.86 -3.22 -5.16
CA ILE A 82 26.77 -2.48 -5.77
C ILE A 82 25.81 -3.51 -6.37
N LEU A 83 24.56 -3.49 -5.91
CA LEU A 83 23.48 -4.37 -6.35
C LEU A 83 22.46 -3.62 -7.21
N ASN A 84 22.27 -2.32 -6.96
CA ASN A 84 21.30 -1.47 -7.63
C ASN A 84 21.97 -0.22 -8.18
N HIS A 85 21.39 0.33 -9.25
CA HIS A 85 21.83 1.58 -9.88
C HIS A 85 20.71 2.62 -9.81
N PRO A 86 21.00 3.92 -9.57
CA PRO A 86 20.00 4.96 -9.61
C PRO A 86 19.34 5.07 -10.99
N PRO A 87 18.03 5.33 -11.08
CA PRO A 87 17.41 5.78 -12.31
C PRO A 87 18.07 7.08 -12.78
N LEU A 88 18.45 7.15 -14.05
CA LEU A 88 19.18 8.31 -14.61
C LEU A 88 18.28 9.29 -15.38
N GLN A 89 17.06 8.87 -15.72
CA GLN A 89 16.21 9.60 -16.65
C GLN A 89 15.32 10.58 -15.90
N HIS A 90 15.56 11.88 -16.13
CA HIS A 90 14.75 12.95 -15.56
C HIS A 90 13.30 12.88 -16.04
N LEU A 91 12.38 13.31 -15.19
CA LEU A 91 10.93 13.28 -15.41
C LEU A 91 10.33 14.69 -15.39
N ASN A 92 9.40 14.97 -16.30
CA ASN A 92 8.40 16.03 -16.12
C ASN A 92 7.14 15.36 -15.55
N VAL A 93 6.59 15.92 -14.48
CA VAL A 93 5.53 15.29 -13.68
C VAL A 93 4.23 16.08 -13.82
N TYR A 94 3.14 15.36 -14.07
CA TYR A 94 1.79 15.89 -14.20
C TYR A 94 0.88 15.23 -13.17
N VAL A 95 -0.02 15.99 -12.57
CA VAL A 95 -0.82 15.58 -11.42
C VAL A 95 -2.30 15.89 -11.64
N MET A 96 -3.19 15.06 -11.09
CA MET A 96 -4.65 15.24 -11.14
C MET A 96 -5.33 14.48 -9.99
N GLY A 97 -6.51 14.92 -9.57
CA GLY A 97 -7.28 14.30 -8.49
C GLY A 97 -7.44 15.17 -7.25
N ALA A 98 -7.65 14.54 -6.10
CA ALA A 98 -7.73 15.21 -4.79
C ALA A 98 -6.41 15.91 -4.43
N ASN A 99 -6.54 17.08 -3.83
CA ASN A 99 -5.49 17.88 -3.20
C ASN A 99 -5.88 18.29 -1.77
N SER A 100 -6.86 17.61 -1.15
CA SER A 100 -7.41 17.96 0.17
C SER A 100 -6.43 17.74 1.33
N GLY A 101 -5.50 16.79 1.17
CA GLY A 101 -4.35 16.57 2.05
C GLY A 101 -3.02 16.96 1.39
N ALA A 102 -3.06 17.86 0.41
CA ALA A 102 -1.93 18.31 -0.40
C ALA A 102 -1.18 17.20 -1.17
N GLU A 103 -1.89 16.14 -1.54
CA GLU A 103 -1.40 14.92 -2.19
C GLU A 103 -0.75 15.18 -3.56
N LEU A 104 -1.12 16.28 -4.23
CA LEU A 104 -0.58 16.63 -5.55
C LEU A 104 0.78 17.34 -5.49
N GLY A 105 1.18 17.82 -4.31
CA GLY A 105 2.47 18.49 -4.11
C GLY A 105 2.61 19.81 -4.87
N LEU A 106 1.52 20.57 -5.03
CA LEU A 106 1.45 21.79 -5.84
C LEU A 106 1.83 23.08 -5.10
N GLY A 107 2.34 22.98 -3.87
CA GLY A 107 2.67 24.10 -2.99
C GLY A 107 1.42 24.81 -2.43
N PRO A 108 1.62 25.81 -1.55
CA PRO A 108 0.53 26.48 -0.82
C PRO A 108 -0.30 27.43 -1.70
N SER A 109 0.19 27.80 -2.88
CA SER A 109 -0.53 28.67 -3.82
C SER A 109 -1.70 27.97 -4.54
N VAL A 110 -1.87 26.67 -4.33
CA VAL A 110 -3.03 25.90 -4.82
C VAL A 110 -3.78 25.41 -3.59
N LYS A 111 -5.03 25.85 -3.43
CA LYS A 111 -5.86 25.54 -2.27
C LYS A 111 -6.28 24.06 -2.21
N SER A 112 -6.89 23.67 -1.09
CA SER A 112 -7.59 22.39 -0.94
C SER A 112 -8.67 22.23 -2.00
N GLY A 113 -8.80 21.05 -2.62
CA GLY A 113 -9.81 20.83 -3.67
C GLY A 113 -9.50 19.67 -4.62
N ASN A 114 -10.12 19.67 -5.81
CA ASN A 114 -9.93 18.63 -6.83
C ASN A 114 -9.39 19.23 -8.14
N VAL A 115 -8.18 18.82 -8.55
CA VAL A 115 -7.57 19.23 -9.82
C VAL A 115 -8.09 18.35 -10.96
N ARG A 116 -9.03 18.92 -11.73
CA ARG A 116 -9.82 18.25 -12.78
C ARG A 116 -9.02 17.86 -14.04
N LEU A 117 -7.93 18.57 -14.32
CA LEU A 117 -7.12 18.44 -15.53
C LEU A 117 -5.64 18.24 -15.15
N LEU A 118 -4.89 17.50 -15.96
CA LEU A 118 -3.46 17.27 -15.74
C LEU A 118 -2.68 18.58 -15.64
N HIS A 119 -2.16 18.87 -14.45
CA HIS A 119 -1.36 20.05 -14.16
C HIS A 119 0.12 19.66 -14.05
N ARG A 120 1.05 20.39 -14.72
CA ARG A 120 2.49 20.12 -14.60
C ARG A 120 2.98 20.60 -13.23
N ASN A 121 3.44 19.70 -12.37
CA ASN A 121 3.94 20.06 -11.05
C ASN A 121 5.32 20.77 -11.19
N PRO A 122 5.45 22.04 -10.77
CA PRO A 122 6.70 22.80 -10.94
C PRO A 122 7.81 22.35 -9.98
N TYR A 123 7.45 21.92 -8.76
CA TYR A 123 8.39 21.48 -7.72
C TYR A 123 9.04 20.13 -8.06
N LEU A 124 8.29 19.23 -8.69
CA LEU A 124 8.79 17.91 -9.12
C LEU A 124 9.43 17.93 -10.53
N SER A 125 9.28 19.03 -11.27
CA SER A 125 9.78 19.15 -12.66
C SER A 125 10.79 20.30 -12.83
N GLY A 126 11.52 20.60 -11.75
CA GLY A 126 12.55 21.65 -11.65
C GLY A 126 13.99 21.15 -11.84
N PRO A 127 15.01 22.03 -11.65
CA PRO A 127 16.40 21.76 -12.04
C PRO A 127 17.08 20.57 -11.34
N ALA A 128 16.69 20.23 -10.12
CA ALA A 128 17.22 19.05 -9.40
C ALA A 128 16.87 17.72 -10.09
N GLY A 129 15.81 17.70 -10.91
CA GLY A 129 15.39 16.56 -11.72
C GLY A 129 14.88 15.38 -10.90
N VAL A 130 13.57 15.13 -10.88
CA VAL A 130 13.04 13.88 -10.35
C VAL A 130 13.32 12.75 -11.34
N VAL A 131 13.81 11.61 -10.85
CA VAL A 131 14.13 10.41 -11.66
C VAL A 131 13.25 9.19 -11.31
N GLN A 132 12.56 9.23 -10.17
CA GLN A 132 11.57 8.22 -9.78
C GLN A 132 10.57 8.78 -8.78
N ILE A 133 9.33 8.29 -8.83
CA ILE A 133 8.25 8.63 -7.89
C ILE A 133 7.60 7.32 -7.39
N SER A 134 7.15 7.32 -6.14
CA SER A 134 6.18 6.36 -5.62
C SER A 134 5.09 7.11 -4.85
N LEU A 135 3.85 6.64 -4.98
CA LEU A 135 2.68 7.25 -4.37
C LEU A 135 2.13 6.34 -3.29
N GLY A 136 1.85 6.90 -2.12
CA GLY A 136 1.05 6.29 -1.07
C GLY A 136 -0.41 6.70 -1.21
N ALA A 137 -1.22 6.39 -0.19
CA ALA A 137 -2.64 6.73 -0.17
C ALA A 137 -2.87 8.24 -0.26
N MET A 138 -2.18 9.02 0.58
CA MET A 138 -2.38 10.47 0.77
C MET A 138 -1.07 11.27 0.72
N HIS A 139 0.03 10.65 0.29
CA HIS A 139 1.35 11.26 0.26
C HIS A 139 2.18 10.70 -0.90
N GLY A 140 3.20 11.46 -1.32
CA GLY A 140 4.15 11.03 -2.35
C GLY A 140 5.60 11.12 -1.90
N VAL A 141 6.44 10.33 -2.57
CA VAL A 141 7.90 10.34 -2.41
C VAL A 141 8.58 10.34 -3.77
N ALA A 142 9.64 11.13 -3.91
CA ALA A 142 10.44 11.22 -5.13
C ALA A 142 11.93 11.05 -4.84
N LEU A 143 12.64 10.36 -5.74
CA LEU A 143 14.10 10.36 -5.84
C LEU A 143 14.51 11.36 -6.92
N THR A 144 15.50 12.19 -6.61
CA THR A 144 16.10 13.17 -7.51
C THR A 144 17.44 12.71 -8.09
N ALA A 145 17.85 13.28 -9.21
CA ALA A 145 19.11 12.96 -9.89
C ALA A 145 20.34 13.28 -9.04
N ASP A 146 20.25 14.29 -8.17
CA ASP A 146 21.29 14.62 -7.18
C ASP A 146 21.14 13.87 -5.85
N ASN A 147 20.48 12.71 -5.88
CA ASN A 147 20.40 11.72 -4.80
C ASN A 147 19.66 12.20 -3.52
N ARG A 148 18.78 13.21 -3.64
CA ARG A 148 17.89 13.62 -2.54
C ARG A 148 16.56 12.88 -2.61
N ILE A 149 15.98 12.63 -1.45
CA ILE A 149 14.61 12.13 -1.31
C ILE A 149 13.69 13.29 -0.93
N LEU A 150 12.66 13.53 -1.74
CA LEU A 150 11.62 14.53 -1.49
C LEU A 150 10.33 13.84 -1.06
N THR A 151 9.57 14.46 -0.16
CA THR A 151 8.24 13.98 0.27
C THR A 151 7.23 15.13 0.36
N TRP A 152 5.94 14.83 0.16
CA TRP A 152 4.80 15.77 0.24
C TRP A 152 3.49 15.03 0.52
N GLY A 153 2.43 15.76 0.89
CA GLY A 153 1.11 15.25 1.28
C GLY A 153 0.98 15.05 2.79
N VAL A 154 -0.01 14.28 3.23
CA VAL A 154 -0.40 14.18 4.66
C VAL A 154 0.72 13.64 5.55
N ASN A 155 1.03 14.34 6.65
CA ASN A 155 2.08 13.94 7.60
C ASN A 155 1.60 13.58 9.03
N ASP A 156 0.29 13.51 9.30
CA ASP A 156 -0.30 13.17 10.62
C ASP A 156 0.36 11.97 11.33
N HIS A 157 0.87 11.03 10.53
CA HIS A 157 1.43 9.76 10.98
C HIS A 157 2.91 9.59 10.58
N GLY A 158 3.60 10.71 10.30
CA GLY A 158 5.04 10.76 10.04
C GLY A 158 5.49 10.20 8.69
N ALA A 159 4.56 10.02 7.74
CA ALA A 159 4.82 9.41 6.43
C ALA A 159 5.87 10.18 5.59
N LEU A 160 6.04 11.49 5.83
CA LEU A 160 7.00 12.32 5.12
C LEU A 160 8.43 12.25 5.68
N GLY A 161 8.62 11.79 6.92
CA GLY A 161 9.95 11.59 7.53
C GLY A 161 10.69 12.88 7.91
N ARG A 162 9.97 14.00 7.97
CA ARG A 162 10.47 15.36 8.24
C ARG A 162 9.43 16.14 9.04
N ASP A 163 9.88 17.23 9.67
CA ASP A 163 8.98 18.14 10.39
C ASP A 163 8.09 18.91 9.40
N THR A 164 6.79 18.99 9.72
CA THR A 164 5.79 19.77 8.99
C THR A 164 4.93 20.65 9.89
N ALA A 165 5.29 20.80 11.17
CA ALA A 165 4.57 21.68 12.09
C ALA A 165 4.42 23.10 11.51
N TRP A 166 3.17 23.56 11.41
CA TRP A 166 2.78 24.84 10.86
C TRP A 166 1.50 25.27 11.57
N GLU A 167 1.38 26.56 11.83
CA GLU A 167 0.18 27.17 12.40
C GLU A 167 -0.45 28.01 11.29
N PRO A 168 -1.72 27.74 10.89
CA PRO A 168 -2.40 28.55 9.89
C PRO A 168 -2.61 29.96 10.42
N ASN A 169 -2.61 30.94 9.51
CA ASN A 169 -3.08 32.28 9.84
C ASN A 169 -4.60 32.20 10.04
N LEU A 170 -5.06 32.20 11.29
CA LEU A 170 -6.48 32.32 11.60
C LEU A 170 -6.94 33.72 11.15
N VAL A 171 -7.70 33.77 10.06
CA VAL A 171 -8.49 34.95 9.72
C VAL A 171 -9.76 34.86 10.56
N ASP A 172 -10.04 35.88 11.37
CA ASP A 172 -11.25 35.92 12.20
C ASP A 172 -12.49 35.91 11.30
N ALA A 173 -13.35 34.90 11.47
CA ALA A 173 -14.56 34.72 10.65
C ALA A 173 -15.66 35.77 10.93
N ASP A 174 -15.43 36.67 11.90
CA ASP A 174 -16.38 37.68 12.36
C ASP A 174 -16.30 39.02 11.59
N THR A 175 -15.54 39.10 10.49
CA THR A 175 -15.49 40.27 9.60
C THR A 175 -15.87 39.94 8.15
N ASN A 176 -17.16 39.67 7.92
CA ASN A 176 -17.97 40.15 6.79
C ASN A 176 -19.33 39.42 6.78
N ASP A 177 -20.19 39.78 7.72
CA ASP A 177 -21.63 39.77 7.46
C ASP A 177 -21.94 41.01 6.57
N ASP A 178 -23.01 40.99 5.78
CA ASP A 178 -23.42 42.02 4.80
C ASP A 178 -22.63 42.11 3.46
N SER A 179 -22.76 41.11 2.58
CA SER A 179 -22.72 41.35 1.12
C SER A 179 -23.52 40.32 0.32
N ASP A 180 -24.76 40.66 -0.04
CA ASP A 180 -25.54 39.94 -1.06
C ASP A 180 -24.87 40.13 -2.45
N GLY A 181 -24.18 39.10 -2.95
CA GLY A 181 -23.55 39.09 -4.27
C GLY A 181 -23.59 37.71 -4.93
N ASP A 182 -24.39 37.56 -5.98
CA ASP A 182 -24.54 36.32 -6.76
C ASP A 182 -23.31 36.07 -7.69
N ASP A 183 -22.14 35.74 -7.13
CA ASP A 183 -20.96 35.30 -7.89
C ASP A 183 -20.58 33.84 -7.50
N GLU A 184 -21.06 32.84 -8.28
CA GLU A 184 -20.84 31.40 -8.05
C GLU A 184 -19.39 30.89 -8.33
N ASP A 185 -18.36 31.74 -8.21
CA ASP A 185 -16.98 31.44 -8.65
C ASP A 185 -15.88 31.79 -7.61
N GLU A 186 -16.20 31.89 -6.31
CA GLU A 186 -15.18 32.02 -5.27
C GLU A 186 -14.50 30.68 -4.88
N ASP A 187 -13.18 30.75 -4.67
CA ASP A 187 -12.30 29.59 -4.48
C ASP A 187 -12.35 29.08 -3.03
N ASP A 188 -13.43 28.38 -2.66
CA ASP A 188 -13.79 27.84 -1.32
C ASP A 188 -12.76 26.90 -0.64
N GLY A 189 -11.59 26.67 -1.23
CA GLY A 189 -10.59 25.75 -0.68
C GLY A 189 -9.87 26.29 0.56
N ASP A 190 -9.67 25.45 1.58
CA ASP A 190 -8.78 25.76 2.71
C ASP A 190 -7.32 25.98 2.26
N GLU A 191 -6.57 26.80 3.02
CA GLU A 191 -5.12 26.93 2.86
C GLU A 191 -4.41 25.62 3.24
N LEU A 192 -3.59 25.08 2.33
CA LEU A 192 -2.84 23.86 2.57
C LEU A 192 -1.48 24.18 3.21
N ASN A 193 -1.18 23.51 4.33
CA ASN A 193 0.10 23.59 5.04
C ASN A 193 1.29 23.64 4.06
N PRO A 194 2.02 24.77 3.95
CA PRO A 194 3.13 24.93 3.00
C PRO A 194 4.21 23.86 3.10
N ARG A 195 4.41 23.30 4.31
CA ARG A 195 5.39 22.25 4.58
C ARG A 195 4.92 20.88 4.09
N GLU A 196 3.62 20.64 3.93
CA GLU A 196 3.06 19.38 3.41
C GLU A 196 2.77 19.47 1.91
N SER A 197 2.27 20.61 1.45
CA SER A 197 1.95 20.87 0.03
C SER A 197 3.17 21.05 -0.86
N THR A 198 4.35 21.34 -0.32
CA THR A 198 5.58 21.53 -1.10
C THR A 198 6.51 20.31 -0.99
N PRO A 199 6.83 19.62 -2.11
CA PRO A 199 7.86 18.58 -2.17
C PRO A 199 9.20 19.06 -1.61
N THR A 200 9.56 18.54 -0.43
CA THR A 200 10.70 19.01 0.37
C THR A 200 11.59 17.84 0.78
N GLN A 201 12.89 18.10 0.90
CA GLN A 201 13.88 17.08 1.25
C GLN A 201 13.67 16.49 2.65
N VAL A 202 13.81 15.17 2.76
CA VAL A 202 13.79 14.43 4.02
C VAL A 202 15.10 14.60 4.80
N ASP A 203 15.01 14.69 6.13
CA ASP A 203 16.19 14.67 7.01
C ASP A 203 16.85 13.28 6.99
N MET A 204 17.96 13.19 6.26
CA MET A 204 18.76 11.97 6.11
C MET A 204 19.93 11.86 7.09
N SER A 205 19.99 12.69 8.14
CA SER A 205 21.08 12.67 9.14
C SER A 205 21.26 11.32 9.87
N ALA A 206 20.21 10.49 9.92
CA ALA A 206 20.24 9.14 10.48
C ALA A 206 20.76 8.05 9.50
N VAL A 207 21.02 8.42 8.24
CA VAL A 207 21.56 7.55 7.19
C VAL A 207 23.07 7.85 7.04
N PRO A 208 23.93 6.85 6.81
CA PRO A 208 25.35 7.10 6.59
C PRO A 208 25.59 8.10 5.44
N PRO A 209 26.57 9.02 5.57
CA PRO A 209 26.96 9.88 4.46
C PRO A 209 27.37 9.03 3.24
N ASP A 210 27.28 9.64 2.06
CA ASP A 210 27.58 9.02 0.76
C ASP A 210 26.67 7.82 0.39
N THR A 211 25.57 7.61 1.12
CA THR A 211 24.55 6.61 0.75
C THR A 211 23.86 7.01 -0.56
N VAL A 212 24.02 6.17 -1.58
CA VAL A 212 23.33 6.32 -2.88
C VAL A 212 22.00 5.56 -2.84
N PHE A 213 20.90 6.27 -3.10
CA PHE A 213 19.55 5.73 -3.21
C PHE A 213 19.23 5.31 -4.65
N THR A 214 18.44 4.26 -4.80
CA THR A 214 18.11 3.65 -6.11
C THR A 214 16.65 3.30 -6.26
N GLN A 215 15.88 3.28 -5.16
CA GLN A 215 14.43 3.14 -5.23
C GLN A 215 13.74 3.91 -4.10
N VAL A 216 12.58 4.49 -4.40
CA VAL A 216 11.58 4.96 -3.43
C VAL A 216 10.32 4.09 -3.48
N ALA A 217 9.68 3.88 -2.34
CA ALA A 217 8.42 3.14 -2.22
C ALA A 217 7.55 3.72 -1.10
N ALA A 218 6.25 3.91 -1.35
CA ALA A 218 5.28 4.40 -0.37
C ALA A 218 4.16 3.37 -0.11
N ALA A 219 3.78 3.24 1.15
CA ALA A 219 2.56 2.59 1.64
C ALA A 219 1.51 3.67 1.96
N ASP A 220 0.40 3.37 2.65
CA ASP A 220 -0.60 4.40 3.00
C ASP A 220 -0.05 5.47 3.96
N ASN A 221 0.78 5.05 4.92
CA ASN A 221 1.22 5.87 6.07
C ASN A 221 2.73 5.72 6.36
N ALA A 222 3.48 5.10 5.45
CA ALA A 222 4.90 4.82 5.61
C ALA A 222 5.64 4.94 4.28
N THR A 223 6.93 5.24 4.36
CA THR A 223 7.81 5.45 3.20
C THR A 223 9.10 4.67 3.39
N PHE A 224 9.63 4.10 2.31
CA PHE A 224 10.81 3.27 2.28
C PHE A 224 11.73 3.66 1.13
N VAL A 225 13.03 3.51 1.33
CA VAL A 225 14.07 3.78 0.32
C VAL A 225 15.08 2.64 0.27
N LEU A 226 15.51 2.31 -0.95
CA LEU A 226 16.52 1.29 -1.26
C LEU A 226 17.84 1.96 -1.60
N THR A 227 18.95 1.42 -1.08
CA THR A 227 20.30 1.85 -1.44
C THR A 227 20.92 1.03 -2.56
N ASN A 228 21.96 1.57 -3.20
CA ASN A 228 22.78 0.87 -4.19
C ASN A 228 23.42 -0.43 -3.63
N THR A 229 23.74 -0.47 -2.33
CA THR A 229 24.24 -1.66 -1.61
C THR A 229 23.11 -2.58 -1.09
N GLY A 230 21.86 -2.40 -1.52
CA GLY A 230 20.73 -3.23 -1.11
C GLY A 230 20.33 -3.15 0.37
N ARG A 231 20.56 -2.01 1.04
CA ARG A 231 19.98 -1.71 2.37
C ARG A 231 18.63 -1.02 2.20
N VAL A 232 17.74 -1.23 3.16
CA VAL A 232 16.41 -0.59 3.20
C VAL A 232 16.32 0.32 4.41
N TYR A 233 15.93 1.57 4.20
CA TYR A 233 15.55 2.50 5.27
C TYR A 233 14.05 2.79 5.16
N GLY A 234 13.40 3.08 6.28
CA GLY A 234 11.98 3.44 6.28
C GLY A 234 11.53 4.26 7.48
N TRP A 235 10.36 4.86 7.36
CA TRP A 235 9.74 5.75 8.35
C TRP A 235 8.21 5.79 8.17
N GLY A 236 7.51 6.51 9.04
CA GLY A 236 6.05 6.54 9.16
C GLY A 236 5.51 5.43 10.07
N THR A 237 4.41 4.78 9.68
CA THR A 237 3.73 3.73 10.46
C THR A 237 2.87 2.83 9.59
N PHE A 238 2.50 1.66 10.11
CA PHE A 238 1.34 0.89 9.63
C PHE A 238 0.15 1.11 10.58
N ARG A 239 -1.07 0.82 10.09
CA ARG A 239 -2.30 0.78 10.89
C ARG A 239 -2.78 -0.67 11.04
N SER A 240 -2.99 -1.13 12.26
CA SER A 240 -3.63 -2.42 12.55
C SER A 240 -5.15 -2.36 12.39
N GLU A 241 -5.80 -3.53 12.45
CA GLU A 241 -7.26 -3.66 12.35
C GLU A 241 -8.02 -2.90 13.46
N ASP A 242 -7.47 -2.88 14.68
CA ASP A 242 -7.98 -2.09 15.80
C ASP A 242 -7.54 -0.61 15.77
N GLY A 243 -7.13 -0.11 14.59
CA GLY A 243 -6.80 1.29 14.33
C GLY A 243 -5.46 1.78 14.91
N LYS A 244 -4.76 0.96 15.70
CA LYS A 244 -3.50 1.35 16.35
C LYS A 244 -2.39 1.57 15.31
N LEU A 245 -1.59 2.61 15.55
CA LEU A 245 -0.40 2.91 14.77
C LEU A 245 0.78 2.13 15.31
N THR A 246 1.52 1.45 14.44
CA THR A 246 2.76 0.77 14.79
C THR A 246 3.68 0.61 13.58
N PHE A 247 4.95 0.98 13.73
CA PHE A 247 6.00 0.79 12.72
C PHE A 247 6.84 -0.46 12.99
N SER A 248 7.16 -0.71 14.27
CA SER A 248 7.91 -1.88 14.74
C SER A 248 7.33 -2.40 16.06
N PRO A 249 7.74 -3.58 16.58
CA PRO A 249 7.24 -4.13 17.85
C PRO A 249 7.37 -3.19 19.06
N THR A 250 8.27 -2.20 18.99
CA THR A 250 8.57 -1.21 20.03
C THR A 250 8.34 0.25 19.60
N VAL A 251 8.20 0.54 18.30
CA VAL A 251 8.03 1.90 17.76
C VAL A 251 6.60 2.08 17.23
N ARG A 252 5.90 3.08 17.78
CA ARG A 252 4.53 3.44 17.36
C ARG A 252 4.53 4.16 16.01
N VAL A 253 5.30 5.24 15.89
CA VAL A 253 5.51 6.01 14.66
C VAL A 253 7.01 6.30 14.57
N GLN A 254 7.61 6.06 13.41
CA GLN A 254 9.02 6.31 13.14
C GLN A 254 9.14 7.63 12.36
N SER A 255 9.43 8.74 13.04
CA SER A 255 9.38 10.09 12.43
C SER A 255 10.58 10.46 11.54
N ARG A 256 11.63 9.64 11.51
CA ARG A 256 12.86 9.84 10.70
C ARG A 256 13.32 8.51 10.09
N PRO A 257 14.11 8.50 9.00
CA PRO A 257 14.61 7.28 8.38
C PRO A 257 15.34 6.34 9.36
N ALA A 258 14.93 5.08 9.41
CA ALA A 258 15.57 4.03 10.21
C ALA A 258 15.91 2.79 9.37
N LEU A 259 17.06 2.16 9.65
CA LEU A 259 17.51 0.96 8.94
C LEU A 259 16.63 -0.26 9.26
N ILE A 260 16.12 -0.94 8.24
CA ILE A 260 15.21 -2.09 8.37
C ILE A 260 16.01 -3.40 8.53
N ILE A 261 16.27 -3.79 9.76
CA ILE A 261 17.00 -5.02 10.12
C ILE A 261 16.03 -6.21 10.22
N PRO A 262 16.38 -7.43 9.75
CA PRO A 262 17.66 -7.85 9.17
C PRO A 262 17.68 -7.85 7.63
N VAL A 263 16.90 -6.98 6.99
CA VAL A 263 16.73 -6.98 5.53
C VAL A 263 17.98 -6.39 4.87
N LYS A 264 18.58 -7.14 3.95
CA LYS A 264 19.78 -6.76 3.19
C LYS A 264 19.80 -7.46 1.83
N ASP A 265 20.77 -7.09 1.01
CA ASP A 265 20.99 -7.62 -0.34
C ASP A 265 19.74 -7.43 -1.24
N VAL A 266 18.97 -6.36 -0.99
CA VAL A 266 17.69 -6.06 -1.66
C VAL A 266 17.92 -5.48 -3.05
N VAL A 267 17.07 -5.89 -4.00
CA VAL A 267 17.05 -5.39 -5.39
C VAL A 267 15.74 -4.73 -5.80
N LYS A 268 14.63 -5.01 -5.10
CA LYS A 268 13.35 -4.31 -5.29
C LYS A 268 12.55 -4.25 -3.99
N ILE A 269 11.94 -3.10 -3.73
CA ILE A 269 10.89 -2.90 -2.72
C ILE A 269 9.55 -2.76 -3.43
N CYS A 270 8.49 -3.29 -2.83
CA CYS A 270 7.10 -3.06 -3.22
C CYS A 270 6.24 -2.88 -1.97
N CYS A 271 5.24 -2.01 -2.02
CA CYS A 271 4.37 -1.69 -0.90
C CYS A 271 2.91 -1.90 -1.31
N GLY A 272 2.13 -2.52 -0.43
CA GLY A 272 0.69 -2.30 -0.39
C GLY A 272 0.36 -1.29 0.70
N SER A 273 -0.93 -1.16 1.00
CA SER A 273 -1.45 -0.13 1.91
C SER A 273 -0.82 -0.13 3.30
N ASN A 274 -0.73 -1.31 3.93
CA ASN A 274 -0.17 -1.44 5.27
C ASN A 274 0.86 -2.59 5.39
N HIS A 275 1.51 -2.95 4.28
CA HIS A 275 2.53 -3.99 4.25
C HIS A 275 3.62 -3.71 3.21
N VAL A 276 4.80 -4.27 3.42
CA VAL A 276 5.97 -4.11 2.55
C VAL A 276 6.55 -5.45 2.17
N MET A 277 7.04 -5.54 0.93
CA MET A 277 7.79 -6.65 0.37
C MET A 277 9.17 -6.16 -0.08
N ALA A 278 10.22 -6.90 0.26
CA ALA A 278 11.57 -6.68 -0.25
C ALA A 278 12.09 -7.96 -0.91
N LEU A 279 12.42 -7.87 -2.21
CA LEU A 279 13.05 -8.92 -3.00
C LEU A 279 14.57 -8.79 -2.92
N THR A 280 15.28 -9.86 -2.58
CA THR A 280 16.74 -9.90 -2.55
C THR A 280 17.36 -10.40 -3.85
N ALA A 281 18.63 -10.06 -4.10
CA ALA A 281 19.44 -10.54 -5.22
C ALA A 281 19.51 -12.08 -5.31
N HIS A 282 19.22 -12.78 -4.20
CA HIS A 282 19.16 -14.23 -4.12
C HIS A 282 17.76 -14.82 -4.42
N GLY A 283 16.81 -14.01 -4.88
CA GLY A 283 15.46 -14.43 -5.23
C GLY A 283 14.59 -14.82 -4.02
N PHE A 284 14.82 -14.19 -2.86
CA PHE A 284 14.01 -14.37 -1.65
C PHE A 284 13.20 -13.11 -1.35
N ILE A 285 11.99 -13.29 -0.81
CA ILE A 285 11.12 -12.20 -0.38
C ILE A 285 11.13 -12.11 1.15
N TYR A 286 11.26 -10.89 1.68
CA TYR A 286 10.97 -10.54 3.07
C TYR A 286 9.69 -9.70 3.15
N THR A 287 8.84 -9.96 4.14
CA THR A 287 7.58 -9.23 4.35
C THR A 287 7.45 -8.69 5.77
N TRP A 288 6.90 -7.48 5.92
CA TRP A 288 6.51 -6.91 7.21
C TRP A 288 5.34 -5.92 7.10
N GLY A 289 4.73 -5.60 8.26
CA GLY A 289 3.60 -4.69 8.40
C GLY A 289 2.38 -5.39 9.00
N ARG A 290 1.18 -4.95 8.60
CA ARG A 290 -0.10 -5.62 8.89
C ARG A 290 -0.15 -6.98 8.17
N GLY A 291 -0.62 -8.00 8.89
CA GLY A 291 -0.73 -9.38 8.38
C GLY A 291 -2.06 -10.06 8.64
N THR A 292 -3.09 -9.31 9.06
CA THR A 292 -4.45 -9.80 9.39
C THR A 292 -5.12 -10.48 8.20
N ASP A 293 -4.88 -9.95 7.01
CA ASP A 293 -5.54 -10.33 5.77
C ASP A 293 -4.64 -11.29 4.96
N GLY A 294 -3.63 -11.90 5.60
CA GLY A 294 -2.70 -12.84 5.00
C GLY A 294 -1.61 -12.24 4.12
N GLN A 295 -1.58 -10.91 3.90
CA GLN A 295 -0.69 -10.22 2.94
C GLN A 295 0.82 -10.38 3.20
N LEU A 296 1.22 -10.92 4.35
CA LEU A 296 2.62 -11.24 4.64
C LEU A 296 3.06 -12.61 4.10
N GLY A 297 2.15 -13.45 3.59
CA GLY A 297 2.47 -14.74 2.96
C GLY A 297 3.02 -15.80 3.91
N ARG A 298 2.85 -15.60 5.22
CA ARG A 298 3.36 -16.46 6.28
C ARG A 298 2.32 -16.63 7.38
N ARG A 299 2.06 -17.87 7.78
CA ARG A 299 1.14 -18.17 8.89
C ARG A 299 1.78 -17.82 10.23
N PHE A 300 1.04 -17.08 11.05
CA PHE A 300 1.38 -16.86 12.45
C PHE A 300 0.79 -18.00 13.29
N SER A 301 1.55 -18.51 14.25
CA SER A 301 0.99 -19.47 15.22
C SER A 301 0.04 -18.72 16.16
N SER A 302 -1.22 -19.15 16.24
CA SER A 302 -2.23 -18.57 17.14
C SER A 302 -1.88 -18.68 18.63
N ARG A 303 -0.87 -19.49 18.98
CA ARG A 303 -0.31 -19.59 20.34
C ARG A 303 0.65 -18.45 20.69
N VAL A 304 1.02 -17.59 19.73
CA VAL A 304 1.89 -16.42 19.97
C VAL A 304 1.04 -15.26 20.50
N VAL A 305 1.23 -14.95 21.78
CA VAL A 305 0.69 -13.74 22.39
C VAL A 305 1.27 -12.52 21.64
N ASN A 306 0.40 -11.64 21.15
CA ASN A 306 0.74 -10.48 20.30
C ASN A 306 1.25 -10.83 18.87
N TRP A 307 0.66 -11.82 18.19
CA TRP A 307 0.96 -12.13 16.78
C TRP A 307 1.00 -10.92 15.82
N ALA A 308 0.22 -9.87 16.08
CA ALA A 308 0.27 -8.62 15.30
C ALA A 308 1.67 -7.98 15.29
N LYS A 309 2.43 -8.08 16.40
CA LYS A 309 3.83 -7.59 16.47
C LYS A 309 4.81 -8.44 15.66
N GLU A 310 4.54 -9.73 15.49
CA GLU A 310 5.33 -10.62 14.63
C GLU A 310 5.19 -10.28 13.14
N GLY A 311 4.10 -9.61 12.75
CA GLY A 311 3.95 -9.03 11.42
C GLY A 311 4.94 -7.89 11.15
N LEU A 312 5.25 -7.09 12.16
CA LEU A 312 6.10 -5.90 12.05
C LEU A 312 7.60 -6.21 11.94
N VAL A 313 8.03 -7.42 12.31
CA VAL A 313 9.40 -7.88 12.11
C VAL A 313 9.55 -8.39 10.67
N PRO A 314 10.50 -7.88 9.87
CA PRO A 314 10.80 -8.44 8.56
C PRO A 314 11.23 -9.90 8.64
N ARG A 315 10.45 -10.78 8.02
CA ARG A 315 10.77 -12.22 7.94
C ARG A 315 10.62 -12.71 6.51
N LYS A 316 11.43 -13.71 6.16
CA LYS A 316 11.44 -14.36 4.86
C LYS A 316 10.16 -15.17 4.62
N VAL A 317 9.59 -15.07 3.43
CA VAL A 317 8.52 -15.96 2.94
C VAL A 317 9.16 -17.27 2.49
N ALA A 318 9.22 -18.25 3.40
CA ALA A 318 10.07 -19.44 3.24
C ALA A 318 9.61 -20.41 2.12
N SER A 319 8.35 -20.35 1.70
CA SER A 319 7.78 -21.18 0.63
C SER A 319 8.20 -20.74 -0.78
N LEU A 320 8.73 -19.53 -0.94
CA LEU A 320 9.15 -18.98 -2.23
C LEU A 320 10.67 -18.94 -2.39
N LYS A 321 11.13 -19.20 -3.61
CA LYS A 321 12.53 -19.19 -4.05
C LYS A 321 12.57 -18.71 -5.50
N ASN A 322 13.75 -18.37 -6.02
CA ASN A 322 13.96 -18.01 -7.43
C ASN A 322 13.06 -16.89 -7.95
N ILE A 323 12.57 -16.02 -7.07
CA ILE A 323 11.73 -14.89 -7.46
C ILE A 323 12.57 -13.88 -8.23
N VAL A 324 12.01 -13.39 -9.34
CA VAL A 324 12.62 -12.35 -10.19
C VAL A 324 11.87 -11.03 -10.12
N ASP A 325 10.57 -11.04 -9.79
CA ASP A 325 9.83 -9.81 -9.53
C ASP A 325 8.73 -9.94 -8.48
N ILE A 326 8.29 -8.79 -7.95
CA ILE A 326 7.24 -8.64 -6.95
C ILE A 326 6.28 -7.49 -7.32
N GLY A 327 5.02 -7.65 -6.92
CA GLY A 327 3.95 -6.65 -7.05
C GLY A 327 2.90 -6.80 -5.95
N SER A 328 2.04 -5.81 -5.79
CA SER A 328 0.99 -5.81 -4.76
C SER A 328 -0.20 -4.94 -5.16
N GLY A 329 -1.33 -5.16 -4.51
CA GLY A 329 -2.34 -4.14 -4.27
C GLY A 329 -2.42 -3.80 -2.79
N SER A 330 -3.53 -3.21 -2.34
CA SER A 330 -3.65 -2.67 -0.98
C SER A 330 -3.40 -3.72 0.11
N ASN A 331 -4.10 -4.86 0.01
CA ASN A 331 -4.09 -5.94 1.02
C ASN A 331 -3.76 -7.32 0.42
N HIS A 332 -3.17 -7.36 -0.77
CA HIS A 332 -2.78 -8.58 -1.45
C HIS A 332 -1.46 -8.40 -2.20
N SER A 333 -0.80 -9.51 -2.51
CA SER A 333 0.61 -9.55 -2.88
C SER A 333 0.87 -10.62 -3.94
N PHE A 334 1.86 -10.36 -4.80
CA PHE A 334 2.27 -11.25 -5.88
C PHE A 334 3.78 -11.41 -5.98
N ALA A 335 4.21 -12.60 -6.40
CA ALA A 335 5.60 -12.91 -6.74
C ALA A 335 5.68 -13.63 -8.08
N ILE A 336 6.62 -13.21 -8.92
CA ILE A 336 6.91 -13.80 -10.22
C ILE A 336 8.20 -14.62 -10.09
N GLU A 337 8.10 -15.93 -10.24
CA GLU A 337 9.26 -16.83 -10.26
C GLU A 337 9.99 -16.74 -11.61
N ARG A 338 11.30 -17.02 -11.64
CA ARG A 338 12.15 -17.08 -12.84
C ARG A 338 11.59 -17.93 -14.00
N SER A 339 10.77 -18.94 -13.69
CA SER A 339 10.06 -19.77 -14.66
C SER A 339 8.98 -19.00 -15.45
N GLY A 340 8.41 -17.95 -14.86
CA GLY A 340 7.19 -17.27 -15.28
C GLY A 340 5.97 -17.60 -14.43
N LEU A 341 6.07 -18.53 -13.48
CA LEU A 341 4.98 -18.85 -12.54
C LEU A 341 4.68 -17.66 -11.62
N VAL A 342 3.39 -17.34 -11.45
CA VAL A 342 2.93 -16.26 -10.58
C VAL A 342 2.26 -16.84 -9.34
N TYR A 343 2.74 -16.43 -8.17
CA TYR A 343 2.18 -16.78 -6.87
C TYR A 343 1.48 -15.57 -6.27
N GLY A 344 0.29 -15.76 -5.72
CA GLY A 344 -0.49 -14.71 -5.06
C GLY A 344 -0.91 -15.09 -3.64
N TRP A 345 -1.03 -14.10 -2.75
CA TRP A 345 -1.50 -14.27 -1.37
C TRP A 345 -2.05 -12.95 -0.78
N GLY A 346 -2.74 -13.05 0.35
CA GLY A 346 -3.40 -11.94 1.00
C GLY A 346 -4.92 -11.94 0.84
N PHE A 347 -5.53 -10.76 0.86
CA PHE A 347 -6.96 -10.57 0.85
C PHE A 347 -7.58 -10.84 -0.52
N ASN A 348 -8.66 -11.61 -0.56
CA ASN A 348 -9.21 -12.18 -1.79
C ASN A 348 -10.75 -12.16 -1.83
N ASN A 349 -11.44 -11.36 -0.99
CA ASN A 349 -12.91 -11.37 -0.91
C ASN A 349 -13.66 -11.05 -2.23
N ALA A 350 -12.98 -10.46 -3.21
CA ALA A 350 -13.48 -10.15 -4.54
C ALA A 350 -12.71 -10.91 -5.64
N GLY A 351 -12.03 -12.00 -5.31
CA GLY A 351 -11.24 -12.79 -6.27
C GLY A 351 -10.00 -12.08 -6.80
N GLN A 352 -9.57 -10.96 -6.20
CA GLN A 352 -8.49 -10.09 -6.70
C GLN A 352 -7.11 -10.77 -6.79
N ILE A 353 -6.91 -11.95 -6.19
CA ILE A 353 -5.69 -12.75 -6.34
C ILE A 353 -5.75 -13.69 -7.54
N GLY A 354 -6.95 -14.02 -8.05
CA GLY A 354 -7.14 -15.00 -9.12
C GLY A 354 -6.92 -16.46 -8.70
N VAL A 355 -6.69 -16.70 -7.40
CA VAL A 355 -6.63 -18.04 -6.79
C VAL A 355 -8.01 -18.44 -6.31
N VAL A 356 -8.49 -19.60 -6.76
CA VAL A 356 -9.81 -20.17 -6.42
C VAL A 356 -9.73 -21.51 -5.67
N ASP A 357 -8.51 -21.99 -5.40
CA ASP A 357 -8.29 -23.32 -4.82
C ASP A 357 -8.50 -23.35 -3.29
N ASN A 358 -9.74 -23.59 -2.87
CA ASN A 358 -10.04 -24.70 -1.97
C ASN A 358 -10.96 -25.64 -2.76
N ALA A 359 -10.39 -26.57 -3.53
CA ALA A 359 -11.19 -27.53 -4.31
C ALA A 359 -11.91 -28.50 -3.36
N GLY A 360 -13.23 -28.34 -3.20
CA GLY A 360 -14.02 -29.07 -2.19
C GLY A 360 -15.54 -28.85 -2.32
N GLU A 361 -16.08 -27.86 -1.60
CA GLU A 361 -17.52 -27.84 -1.21
C GLU A 361 -18.26 -26.53 -1.57
N TYR A 362 -17.67 -25.72 -2.45
CA TYR A 362 -18.05 -24.32 -2.65
C TYR A 362 -19.17 -24.13 -3.69
N GLU A 363 -20.40 -24.57 -3.37
CA GLU A 363 -21.61 -24.39 -4.21
C GLU A 363 -22.12 -22.94 -4.28
N SER A 364 -21.56 -22.01 -3.50
CA SER A 364 -22.07 -20.65 -3.33
C SER A 364 -20.96 -19.58 -3.32
N ALA A 365 -21.27 -18.39 -3.83
CA ALA A 365 -20.38 -17.23 -3.82
C ALA A 365 -19.93 -16.81 -2.40
N TYR A 366 -20.67 -17.20 -1.36
CA TYR A 366 -20.39 -16.88 0.04
C TYR A 366 -19.21 -17.63 0.64
N ASP A 367 -18.82 -18.74 0.03
CA ASP A 367 -17.91 -19.69 0.64
C ASP A 367 -16.46 -19.40 0.15
N PHE A 368 -16.28 -18.55 -0.87
CA PHE A 368 -14.98 -18.19 -1.43
C PHE A 368 -13.94 -17.79 -0.36
N ALA A 369 -12.72 -18.33 -0.46
CA ALA A 369 -11.66 -18.10 0.51
C ALA A 369 -11.28 -16.61 0.60
N LEU A 370 -11.84 -15.91 1.60
CA LEU A 370 -11.70 -14.47 1.84
C LEU A 370 -10.23 -14.02 1.94
N THR A 371 -9.34 -14.94 2.31
CA THR A 371 -7.89 -14.73 2.46
C THR A 371 -7.12 -15.95 1.96
N VAL A 372 -6.12 -15.72 1.12
CA VAL A 372 -5.13 -16.69 0.68
C VAL A 372 -3.89 -16.52 1.58
N ALA A 373 -3.84 -17.23 2.70
CA ALA A 373 -2.90 -16.95 3.80
C ALA A 373 -1.42 -17.32 3.54
N VAL A 374 -1.12 -18.00 2.43
CA VAL A 374 0.23 -18.40 1.99
C VAL A 374 0.33 -18.26 0.47
N PRO A 375 1.52 -18.05 -0.11
CA PRO A 375 1.70 -18.00 -1.55
C PRO A 375 1.13 -19.23 -2.27
N SER A 376 0.11 -18.99 -3.09
CA SER A 376 -0.56 -20.01 -3.90
C SER A 376 -0.39 -19.69 -5.38
N LEU A 377 -0.22 -20.73 -6.20
CA LEU A 377 -0.07 -20.58 -7.65
C LEU A 377 -1.36 -20.01 -8.27
N VAL A 378 -1.26 -18.89 -8.99
CA VAL A 378 -2.37 -18.30 -9.75
C VAL A 378 -2.54 -19.10 -11.05
N LYS A 379 -3.13 -20.29 -10.96
CA LYS A 379 -3.27 -21.24 -12.08
C LYS A 379 -3.90 -20.64 -13.33
N SER A 380 -4.80 -19.67 -13.15
CA SER A 380 -5.49 -18.97 -14.23
C SER A 380 -4.57 -18.09 -15.09
N LEU A 381 -3.37 -17.74 -14.60
CA LEU A 381 -2.34 -17.04 -15.39
C LEU A 381 -1.49 -17.98 -16.27
N LEU A 382 -1.58 -19.31 -16.12
CA LEU A 382 -0.80 -20.28 -16.91
C LEU A 382 -1.17 -20.32 -18.40
N GLY A 383 -2.36 -19.82 -18.76
CA GLY A 383 -2.83 -19.73 -20.14
C GLY A 383 -2.36 -18.47 -20.89
N PHE A 384 -1.65 -17.57 -20.22
CA PHE A 384 -1.17 -16.31 -20.79
C PHE A 384 0.35 -16.30 -20.96
N PRO A 385 0.90 -15.43 -21.82
CA PRO A 385 2.34 -15.16 -21.84
C PRO A 385 2.83 -14.66 -20.48
N ARG A 386 4.13 -14.77 -20.24
CA ARG A 386 4.74 -14.41 -18.94
C ARG A 386 4.36 -12.99 -18.52
N ILE A 387 4.09 -12.81 -17.23
CA ILE A 387 3.79 -11.49 -16.66
C ILE A 387 5.07 -10.65 -16.56
N LYS A 388 5.01 -9.46 -17.14
CA LYS A 388 6.02 -8.39 -17.12
C LYS A 388 5.83 -7.46 -15.91
N GLN A 389 4.58 -7.14 -15.56
CA GLN A 389 4.22 -6.27 -14.44
C GLN A 389 2.89 -6.72 -13.84
N ILE A 390 2.73 -6.63 -12.51
CA ILE A 390 1.47 -6.87 -11.81
C ILE A 390 1.29 -5.88 -10.65
N THR A 391 0.09 -5.31 -10.51
CA THR A 391 -0.26 -4.30 -9.51
C THR A 391 -1.77 -4.35 -9.23
N GLY A 392 -2.24 -3.88 -8.07
CA GLY A 392 -3.67 -3.86 -7.76
C GLY A 392 -4.11 -2.66 -6.95
N GLY A 393 -5.43 -2.45 -6.87
CA GLY A 393 -6.05 -1.54 -5.90
C GLY A 393 -6.53 -2.28 -4.66
N ASN A 394 -7.65 -1.84 -4.09
CA ASN A 394 -8.23 -2.48 -2.91
C ASN A 394 -8.82 -3.87 -3.24
N PHE A 395 -9.54 -3.96 -4.36
CA PHE A 395 -10.36 -5.13 -4.73
C PHE A 395 -10.19 -5.60 -6.18
N HIS A 396 -9.19 -5.09 -6.90
CA HIS A 396 -8.87 -5.47 -8.27
C HIS A 396 -7.36 -5.57 -8.50
N THR A 397 -7.00 -6.29 -9.56
CA THR A 397 -5.61 -6.46 -10.01
C THR A 397 -5.53 -6.25 -11.51
N ILE A 398 -4.44 -5.65 -11.96
CA ILE A 398 -4.06 -5.48 -13.36
C ILE A 398 -2.65 -6.04 -13.56
N ALA A 399 -2.46 -6.74 -14.68
CA ALA A 399 -1.16 -7.24 -15.10
C ALA A 399 -0.88 -6.91 -16.57
N ILE A 400 0.41 -6.80 -16.92
CA ILE A 400 0.90 -6.72 -18.30
C ILE A 400 1.70 -8.00 -18.58
N THR A 401 1.45 -8.64 -19.71
CA THR A 401 2.24 -9.75 -20.24
C THR A 401 3.46 -9.26 -21.05
N GLU A 402 4.44 -10.13 -21.32
CA GLU A 402 5.61 -9.78 -22.15
C GLU A 402 5.25 -9.37 -23.59
N ASP A 403 4.10 -9.82 -24.12
CA ASP A 403 3.59 -9.42 -25.45
C ASP A 403 2.75 -8.12 -25.44
N GLY A 404 2.54 -7.51 -24.27
CA GLY A 404 1.78 -6.26 -24.14
C GLY A 404 0.26 -6.43 -24.03
N THR A 405 -0.23 -7.63 -23.70
CA THR A 405 -1.64 -7.83 -23.30
C THR A 405 -1.88 -7.24 -21.91
N CYS A 406 -2.93 -6.44 -21.76
CA CYS A 406 -3.43 -5.97 -20.46
C CYS A 406 -4.42 -7.00 -19.90
N LEU A 407 -4.22 -7.49 -18.67
CA LEU A 407 -5.14 -8.40 -17.98
C LEU A 407 -5.72 -7.71 -16.75
N ALA A 408 -7.03 -7.87 -16.50
CA ALA A 408 -7.66 -7.38 -15.28
C ALA A 408 -8.62 -8.42 -14.65
N TRP A 409 -8.75 -8.37 -13.33
CA TRP A 409 -9.69 -9.17 -12.56
C TRP A 409 -9.96 -8.57 -11.16
N GLY A 410 -10.94 -9.12 -10.44
CA GLY A 410 -11.42 -8.59 -9.17
C GLY A 410 -12.82 -7.96 -9.26
N ARG A 411 -13.13 -7.05 -8.33
CA ARG A 411 -14.40 -6.32 -8.23
C ARG A 411 -14.80 -5.64 -9.53
N LEU A 412 -16.07 -5.79 -9.91
CA LEU A 412 -16.61 -5.25 -11.16
C LEU A 412 -17.38 -3.93 -10.99
N TYR A 413 -18.12 -3.75 -9.89
CA TYR A 413 -19.08 -2.64 -9.78
C TYR A 413 -18.48 -1.23 -9.57
N SER A 414 -17.18 -1.13 -9.28
CA SER A 414 -16.41 0.13 -9.30
C SER A 414 -15.74 0.40 -10.65
N TYR A 415 -15.90 -0.52 -11.60
CA TYR A 415 -15.27 -0.51 -12.94
C TYR A 415 -13.75 -0.45 -12.94
N ALA A 416 -13.07 -0.65 -11.81
CA ALA A 416 -11.62 -0.56 -11.68
C ALA A 416 -10.85 -1.59 -12.55
N THR A 417 -11.53 -2.65 -13.03
CA THR A 417 -11.00 -3.60 -14.02
C THR A 417 -10.97 -3.05 -15.45
N GLY A 418 -11.80 -2.05 -15.78
CA GLY A 418 -11.85 -1.43 -17.12
C GLY A 418 -12.49 -2.31 -18.19
N LEU A 419 -13.16 -3.39 -17.80
CA LEU A 419 -13.77 -4.37 -18.67
C LEU A 419 -15.24 -4.01 -18.95
N SER A 420 -15.70 -4.29 -20.17
CA SER A 420 -17.12 -4.20 -20.51
C SER A 420 -17.89 -5.35 -19.83
N ILE A 421 -18.51 -5.06 -18.68
CA ILE A 421 -19.16 -6.05 -17.81
C ILE A 421 -20.21 -6.89 -18.56
N ASP A 422 -20.99 -6.25 -19.43
CA ASP A 422 -22.07 -6.90 -20.20
C ASP A 422 -21.54 -7.92 -21.23
N ASN A 423 -20.26 -7.84 -21.60
CA ASN A 423 -19.59 -8.73 -22.54
C ASN A 423 -18.71 -9.79 -21.86
N LEU A 424 -18.71 -9.87 -20.52
CA LEU A 424 -17.89 -10.85 -19.80
C LEU A 424 -18.47 -12.28 -19.94
N PRO A 425 -17.61 -13.31 -20.12
CA PRO A 425 -18.07 -14.70 -20.12
C PRO A 425 -18.73 -15.06 -18.78
N PRO A 426 -20.01 -15.49 -18.75
CA PRO A 426 -20.76 -15.67 -17.50
C PRO A 426 -20.08 -16.61 -16.50
N GLN A 427 -19.36 -17.63 -16.97
CA GLN A 427 -18.63 -18.59 -16.14
C GLN A 427 -17.41 -18.01 -15.40
N PHE A 428 -16.96 -16.81 -15.75
CA PHE A 428 -15.89 -16.09 -15.03
C PHE A 428 -16.43 -15.10 -14.00
N VAL A 429 -17.71 -14.72 -14.10
CA VAL A 429 -18.36 -13.71 -13.25
C VAL A 429 -19.02 -14.37 -12.04
N VAL A 430 -18.75 -13.84 -10.85
CA VAL A 430 -19.47 -14.17 -9.62
C VAL A 430 -20.57 -13.13 -9.40
N LEU A 431 -21.79 -13.58 -9.15
CA LEU A 431 -22.95 -12.73 -8.90
C LEU A 431 -23.15 -12.46 -7.39
N ASP A 432 -23.73 -11.31 -7.05
CA ASP A 432 -24.18 -11.01 -5.69
C ASP A 432 -25.54 -11.68 -5.36
N SER A 433 -26.02 -11.53 -4.13
CA SER A 433 -27.31 -12.09 -3.68
C SER A 433 -28.54 -11.50 -4.37
N ARG A 434 -28.37 -10.50 -5.25
CA ARG A 434 -29.42 -9.88 -6.08
C ARG A 434 -29.25 -10.25 -7.57
N GLY A 435 -28.33 -11.16 -7.88
CA GLY A 435 -28.02 -11.60 -9.25
C GLY A 435 -27.20 -10.61 -10.08
N LYS A 436 -26.58 -9.59 -9.47
CA LYS A 436 -25.76 -8.60 -10.19
C LYS A 436 -24.29 -9.05 -10.26
N PRO A 437 -23.56 -8.76 -11.36
CA PRO A 437 -22.10 -8.96 -11.43
C PRO A 437 -21.37 -8.30 -10.26
N SER A 438 -20.69 -9.11 -9.45
CA SER A 438 -19.99 -8.67 -8.24
C SER A 438 -18.48 -8.58 -8.48
N PHE A 439 -17.87 -9.68 -8.91
CA PHE A 439 -16.44 -9.76 -9.21
C PHE A 439 -16.09 -10.83 -10.25
N LEU A 440 -14.95 -10.62 -10.89
CA LEU A 440 -14.35 -11.49 -11.89
C LEU A 440 -13.19 -12.26 -11.26
N ARG A 441 -13.23 -13.60 -11.33
CA ARG A 441 -12.25 -14.48 -10.68
C ARG A 441 -11.16 -15.04 -11.61
N VAL A 442 -11.20 -14.69 -12.89
CA VAL A 442 -10.26 -15.12 -13.93
C VAL A 442 -9.65 -13.88 -14.58
N PRO A 443 -8.29 -13.76 -14.62
CA PRO A 443 -7.60 -12.75 -15.42
C PRO A 443 -8.15 -12.71 -16.84
N THR A 444 -8.70 -11.57 -17.23
CA THR A 444 -9.38 -11.38 -18.53
C THR A 444 -8.72 -10.22 -19.27
N PRO A 445 -8.46 -10.35 -20.59
CA PRO A 445 -7.92 -9.24 -21.38
C PRO A 445 -8.76 -7.97 -21.33
N VAL A 446 -8.10 -6.83 -21.18
CA VAL A 446 -8.69 -5.49 -21.37
C VAL A 446 -8.36 -5.04 -22.79
N ASP A 447 -9.34 -5.10 -23.66
CA ASP A 447 -9.15 -4.86 -25.10
C ASP A 447 -8.90 -3.39 -25.45
N GLY A 448 -8.32 -3.17 -26.63
CA GLY A 448 -8.24 -1.85 -27.29
C GLY A 448 -6.91 -1.09 -27.13
N PHE A 449 -5.95 -1.61 -26.35
CA PHE A 449 -4.62 -1.00 -26.20
C PHE A 449 -3.55 -2.00 -25.75
N SER A 450 -2.28 -1.63 -25.88
CA SER A 450 -1.13 -2.42 -25.42
C SER A 450 -0.27 -1.59 -24.43
N PRO A 451 -0.40 -1.81 -23.11
CA PRO A 451 0.35 -1.04 -22.12
C PRO A 451 1.84 -1.39 -22.10
N ALA A 452 2.67 -0.35 -22.05
CA ALA A 452 4.06 -0.45 -21.60
C ALA A 452 4.16 -0.46 -20.07
N PHE A 453 3.26 0.25 -19.38
CA PHE A 453 3.20 0.44 -17.93
C PHE A 453 1.75 0.52 -17.42
N VAL A 454 1.48 0.01 -16.21
CA VAL A 454 0.17 0.13 -15.53
C VAL A 454 0.33 0.62 -14.09
N ALA A 455 -0.69 1.30 -13.57
CA ALA A 455 -0.83 1.67 -12.17
C ALA A 455 -2.27 1.44 -11.71
N ALA A 456 -2.44 1.09 -10.43
CA ALA A 456 -3.74 0.97 -9.79
C ALA A 456 -3.64 1.39 -8.33
N ALA A 457 -4.74 1.93 -7.81
CA ALA A 457 -4.95 2.20 -6.38
C ALA A 457 -6.44 2.07 -6.09
N SER A 458 -6.85 2.28 -4.84
CA SER A 458 -8.24 2.26 -4.33
C SER A 458 -9.26 1.50 -5.19
N GLU A 459 -9.89 2.22 -6.13
CA GLU A 459 -10.93 1.75 -7.05
C GLU A 459 -10.74 2.37 -8.47
N HIS A 460 -9.49 2.70 -8.86
CA HIS A 460 -9.18 3.28 -10.17
C HIS A 460 -7.82 2.83 -10.72
N SER A 461 -7.64 3.04 -12.02
CA SER A 461 -6.58 2.39 -12.80
C SER A 461 -6.09 3.27 -13.95
N LEU A 462 -4.82 3.13 -14.29
CA LEU A 462 -4.15 3.82 -15.39
C LEU A 462 -3.25 2.87 -16.18
N ALA A 463 -3.15 3.11 -17.48
CA ALA A 463 -2.22 2.45 -18.37
C ALA A 463 -1.54 3.48 -19.29
N VAL A 464 -0.24 3.33 -19.47
CA VAL A 464 0.55 4.06 -20.48
C VAL A 464 0.94 3.07 -21.57
N THR A 465 0.59 3.35 -22.81
CA THR A 465 0.81 2.45 -23.95
C THR A 465 2.23 2.56 -24.52
N THR A 466 2.62 1.58 -25.33
CA THR A 466 3.88 1.62 -26.09
C THR A 466 3.96 2.81 -27.06
N ASP A 467 2.82 3.27 -27.58
CA ASP A 467 2.68 4.51 -28.35
C ASP A 467 2.38 5.77 -27.51
N GLN A 468 2.68 5.73 -26.20
CA GLN A 468 2.66 6.87 -25.25
C GLN A 468 1.29 7.54 -25.05
N LYS A 469 0.20 6.85 -25.40
CA LYS A 469 -1.17 7.23 -25.01
C LYS A 469 -1.43 6.80 -23.56
N VAL A 470 -2.35 7.49 -22.90
CA VAL A 470 -2.78 7.15 -21.55
C VAL A 470 -4.24 6.78 -21.54
N PHE A 471 -4.55 5.61 -20.98
CA PHE A 471 -5.89 5.09 -20.73
C PHE A 471 -6.14 5.10 -19.22
N THR A 472 -7.32 5.52 -18.81
CA THR A 472 -7.72 5.55 -17.39
C THR A 472 -9.17 5.14 -17.23
N TRP A 473 -9.50 4.54 -16.08
CA TRP A 473 -10.83 3.99 -15.80
C TRP A 473 -11.06 3.72 -14.31
N GLY A 474 -12.30 3.37 -13.96
CA GLY A 474 -12.77 3.18 -12.59
C GLY A 474 -13.40 4.44 -12.01
N LEU A 475 -13.26 4.61 -10.69
CA LEU A 475 -13.86 5.72 -9.93
C LEU A 475 -13.20 7.07 -10.25
N ASN A 476 -14.00 8.14 -10.32
CA ASN A 476 -13.57 9.51 -10.67
C ASN A 476 -14.24 10.58 -9.79
N LEU A 477 -14.67 10.24 -8.57
CA LEU A 477 -15.32 11.19 -7.66
C LEU A 477 -14.42 12.41 -7.40
N THR A 478 -13.14 12.16 -7.08
CA THR A 478 -12.13 13.21 -6.83
C THR A 478 -11.39 13.65 -8.10
N LYS A 479 -11.86 13.25 -9.29
CA LYS A 479 -11.29 13.59 -10.61
C LYS A 479 -9.91 12.95 -10.89
N GLN A 480 -9.58 11.91 -10.12
CA GLN A 480 -8.34 11.13 -10.15
C GLN A 480 -7.98 10.46 -11.49
N ILE A 481 -8.91 10.36 -12.45
CA ILE A 481 -8.65 9.74 -13.77
C ILE A 481 -8.78 10.71 -14.95
N GLY A 482 -8.99 12.01 -14.71
CA GLY A 482 -8.91 13.06 -15.74
C GLY A 482 -10.04 13.09 -16.77
N HIS A 483 -11.13 12.37 -16.53
CA HIS A 483 -12.34 12.36 -17.37
C HIS A 483 -13.45 13.23 -16.79
N LYS A 484 -14.46 13.55 -17.61
CA LYS A 484 -15.74 14.11 -17.13
C LYS A 484 -16.58 13.02 -16.45
N GLY A 485 -17.45 13.41 -15.51
CA GLY A 485 -18.31 12.50 -14.76
C GLY A 485 -17.69 11.94 -13.48
N GLU A 486 -18.31 10.90 -12.94
CA GLU A 486 -18.00 10.29 -11.64
C GLU A 486 -17.35 8.90 -11.74
N GLU A 487 -17.44 8.25 -12.88
CA GLU A 487 -16.88 6.93 -13.17
C GLU A 487 -16.60 6.78 -14.67
N VAL A 488 -15.66 5.89 -15.02
CA VAL A 488 -15.37 5.49 -16.40
C VAL A 488 -15.36 3.97 -16.48
N LYS A 489 -16.36 3.43 -17.18
CA LYS A 489 -16.75 2.00 -17.09
C LYS A 489 -15.80 1.03 -17.79
N VAL A 490 -15.13 1.51 -18.83
CA VAL A 490 -14.23 0.73 -19.69
C VAL A 490 -12.96 1.54 -19.89
N ALA A 491 -11.81 0.88 -20.03
CA ALA A 491 -10.53 1.54 -20.28
C ALA A 491 -10.64 2.58 -21.41
N THR A 492 -10.54 3.87 -21.07
CA THR A 492 -10.81 4.97 -22.02
C THR A 492 -9.59 5.88 -22.13
N PRO A 493 -9.13 6.23 -23.36
CA PRO A 493 -7.98 7.10 -23.55
C PRO A 493 -8.30 8.54 -23.11
N ILE A 494 -7.38 9.21 -22.41
CA ILE A 494 -7.52 10.63 -22.08
C ILE A 494 -7.22 11.48 -23.34
N THR A 495 -8.21 11.62 -24.20
CA THR A 495 -8.12 12.41 -25.45
C THR A 495 -8.30 13.92 -25.26
N HIS A 496 -8.61 14.36 -24.04
CA HIS A 496 -9.09 15.71 -23.74
C HIS A 496 -8.04 16.64 -23.12
N VAL A 497 -6.76 16.26 -23.12
CA VAL A 497 -5.67 17.03 -22.49
C VAL A 497 -5.27 18.26 -23.33
N ARG A 498 -6.21 19.20 -23.48
CA ARG A 498 -6.02 20.49 -24.14
C ARG A 498 -5.25 21.46 -23.25
N HIS A 499 -3.99 21.14 -22.97
CA HIS A 499 -3.04 22.11 -22.43
C HIS A 499 -1.87 22.26 -23.42
N PRO A 500 -1.45 23.50 -23.79
CA PRO A 500 -0.36 23.70 -24.75
C PRO A 500 0.95 22.98 -24.37
N ALA A 501 1.25 22.87 -23.06
CA ALA A 501 2.42 22.16 -22.55
C ALA A 501 2.29 20.62 -22.52
N LEU A 502 1.20 20.06 -23.04
CA LEU A 502 0.95 18.62 -23.21
C LEU A 502 0.76 18.23 -24.69
N VAL A 503 0.67 19.22 -25.59
CA VAL A 503 0.78 19.00 -27.03
C VAL A 503 2.23 18.62 -27.34
N ASN A 504 2.44 17.36 -27.73
CA ASN A 504 3.73 16.66 -27.92
C ASN A 504 4.36 15.98 -26.67
N THR A 505 3.66 15.88 -25.54
CA THR A 505 4.19 15.16 -24.36
C THR A 505 4.23 13.64 -24.60
N ARG A 506 5.32 13.02 -24.14
CA ARG A 506 5.61 11.59 -24.34
C ARG A 506 5.57 10.83 -23.02
N LEU A 507 4.37 10.58 -22.52
CA LEU A 507 4.14 9.92 -21.24
C LEU A 507 4.67 8.48 -21.26
N VAL A 508 5.42 8.11 -20.22
CA VAL A 508 6.11 6.81 -20.07
C VAL A 508 5.80 6.10 -18.74
N TRP A 509 5.24 6.81 -17.77
CA TRP A 509 4.99 6.32 -16.42
C TRP A 509 3.67 6.86 -15.87
N ALA A 510 3.03 6.06 -15.02
CA ALA A 510 1.85 6.43 -14.25
C ALA A 510 2.01 6.00 -12.79
N GLY A 511 1.36 6.71 -11.89
CA GLY A 511 1.18 6.34 -10.49
C GLY A 511 -0.23 6.67 -10.05
N ALA A 512 -0.76 5.89 -9.11
CA ALA A 512 -2.04 6.13 -8.47
C ALA A 512 -1.85 6.16 -6.94
N GLY A 513 -2.36 7.19 -6.28
CA GLY A 513 -2.63 7.19 -4.85
C GLY A 513 -4.11 6.92 -4.58
N ALA A 514 -4.59 7.07 -3.34
CA ALA A 514 -5.95 6.63 -3.00
C ALA A 514 -7.05 7.41 -3.72
N GLN A 515 -6.81 8.71 -3.99
CA GLN A 515 -7.78 9.66 -4.55
C GLN A 515 -7.15 10.59 -5.61
N TYR A 516 -5.93 10.29 -6.06
CA TYR A 516 -5.18 11.11 -7.00
C TYR A 516 -4.29 10.25 -7.90
N SER A 517 -3.81 10.84 -8.99
CA SER A 517 -2.91 10.19 -9.93
C SER A 517 -1.80 11.13 -10.38
N MET A 518 -0.67 10.54 -10.76
CA MET A 518 0.42 11.23 -11.42
C MET A 518 0.79 10.52 -12.72
N LEU A 519 1.20 11.29 -13.72
CA LEU A 519 1.74 10.82 -14.99
C LEU A 519 3.09 11.51 -15.21
N ALA A 520 4.02 10.85 -15.88
CA ALA A 520 5.30 11.46 -16.21
C ALA A 520 5.78 11.14 -17.63
N GLU A 521 6.44 12.11 -18.25
CA GLU A 521 7.27 11.91 -19.45
C GLU A 521 8.75 12.00 -19.09
N HIS A 522 9.61 11.57 -20.00
CA HIS A 522 11.03 11.87 -19.93
C HIS A 522 11.30 13.35 -20.22
N SER A 523 11.94 14.04 -19.29
CA SER A 523 12.40 15.41 -19.49
C SER A 523 13.62 15.40 -20.41
N PHE A 524 13.43 15.86 -21.64
CA PHE A 524 14.51 16.15 -22.59
C PHE A 524 15.12 17.53 -22.28
N ALA A 525 15.51 17.76 -21.03
CA ALA A 525 16.41 18.86 -20.71
C ALA A 525 17.68 18.64 -21.54
N ALA A 526 17.95 19.54 -22.49
CA ALA A 526 19.10 19.41 -23.36
C ALA A 526 20.36 19.34 -22.48
N LEU A 527 21.12 18.25 -22.63
CA LEU A 527 22.49 18.15 -22.14
C LEU A 527 23.34 19.18 -22.90
N GLN A 528 23.20 20.46 -22.55
CA GLN A 528 24.19 21.45 -22.90
C GLN A 528 25.46 21.05 -22.14
N PRO A 529 26.55 20.68 -22.84
CA PRO A 529 27.81 20.43 -22.17
C PRO A 529 28.21 21.73 -21.47
N GLN A 530 28.47 21.67 -20.16
CA GLN A 530 29.13 22.77 -19.48
C GLN A 530 30.46 23.02 -20.18
N ARG A 531 30.67 24.26 -20.62
CA ARG A 531 31.89 24.74 -21.26
C ARG A 531 32.84 25.32 -20.22
#